data_AF-A0A6A4IDP7-F1
#
_entry.id   AF-A0A6A4IDP7-F1
#
_cell.length_a   1.000
_cell.length_b   1.000
_cell.length_c   1.000
_cell.angle_alpha   90.00
_cell.angle_beta   90.00
_cell.angle_gamma   90.00
#
_symmetry.space_group_name_H-M   'P 1'
#
loop_
_entity.id
_entity.type
_entity.pdbx_description
1 polymer ?
#
loop_
_entity_poly.entity_id
_entity_poly.type
_entity_poly.pdbx_seq_one_letter_code
_entity_poly.pdbx_strand_id
1 'polypeptide(L)'
;MSEVKRAYGSEALIEEQITLELSEISFLESRMSKTEPRAQISELTRQRDAKLAELASFRNIFLPVRRVPVEILSEIFELACLPEDGIFHSKHAIALYAHNLSSVCAAWRKVALATPRLW
;
A
#
# COMPACT_ATOMS: atom_id res chain seq x y z
N MET A 1 17.45 -17.85 -0.51
CA MET A 1 18.10 -17.02 -1.56
C MET A 1 17.34 -17.01 -2.90
N SER A 2 16.54 -18.04 -3.21
CA SER A 2 15.71 -18.12 -4.43
C SER A 2 14.39 -17.32 -4.38
N GLU A 3 13.80 -17.16 -3.20
CA GLU A 3 12.51 -16.45 -3.03
C GLU A 3 12.68 -14.92 -3.07
N VAL A 4 13.79 -14.40 -2.55
CA VAL A 4 14.13 -12.97 -2.58
C VAL A 4 14.32 -12.49 -4.02
N LYS A 5 15.03 -13.24 -4.87
CA LYS A 5 15.18 -12.90 -6.30
C LYS A 5 13.85 -12.92 -7.07
N ARG A 6 12.91 -13.79 -6.69
CA ARG A 6 11.59 -13.89 -7.32
C ARG A 6 10.71 -12.69 -6.95
N ALA A 7 10.78 -12.21 -5.71
CA ALA A 7 10.09 -11.00 -5.24
C ALA A 7 10.63 -9.72 -5.90
N TYR A 8 11.96 -9.57 -6.00
CA TYR A 8 12.59 -8.45 -6.70
C TYR A 8 12.25 -8.40 -8.19
N GLY A 9 12.17 -9.57 -8.85
CA GLY A 9 11.74 -9.67 -10.25
C GLY A 9 10.29 -9.24 -10.46
N SER A 10 9.38 -9.65 -9.57
CA SER A 10 7.98 -9.21 -9.65
C SER A 10 7.79 -7.72 -9.36
N GLU A 11 8.60 -7.14 -8.47
CA GLU A 11 8.52 -5.72 -8.14
C GLU A 11 8.97 -4.84 -9.30
N ALA A 12 10.09 -5.17 -9.95
CA ALA A 12 10.56 -4.47 -11.15
C ALA A 12 9.56 -4.54 -12.31
N LEU A 13 8.91 -5.69 -12.50
CA LEU A 13 7.84 -5.88 -13.50
C LEU A 13 6.61 -4.99 -13.21
N ILE A 14 6.25 -4.82 -11.93
CA ILE A 14 5.13 -3.95 -11.55
C ILE A 14 5.52 -2.47 -11.69
N GLU A 15 6.75 -2.07 -11.36
CA GLU A 15 7.25 -0.71 -11.59
C GLU A 15 7.28 -0.34 -13.08
N GLU A 16 7.72 -1.28 -13.93
CA GLU A 16 7.69 -1.12 -15.39
C GLU A 16 6.24 -1.00 -15.90
N GLN A 17 5.33 -1.86 -15.44
CA GLN A 17 3.91 -1.77 -15.77
C GLN A 17 3.32 -0.41 -15.35
N ILE A 18 3.56 0.05 -14.12
CA ILE A 18 3.07 1.35 -13.65
C ILE A 18 3.60 2.50 -14.50
N THR A 19 4.88 2.47 -14.87
CA THR A 19 5.50 3.49 -15.71
C THR A 19 4.86 3.54 -17.09
N LEU A 20 4.59 2.37 -17.67
CA LEU A 20 3.85 2.26 -18.93
C LEU A 20 2.43 2.81 -18.80
N GLU A 21 1.69 2.42 -17.78
CA GLU A 21 0.32 2.90 -17.51
C GLU A 21 0.25 4.43 -17.30
N LEU A 22 1.22 5.01 -16.59
CA LEU A 22 1.30 6.47 -16.40
C LEU A 22 1.55 7.21 -17.71
N SER A 23 2.41 6.65 -18.57
CA SER A 23 2.67 7.22 -19.90
C SER A 23 1.41 7.18 -20.78
N GLU A 24 0.65 6.09 -20.72
CA GLU A 24 -0.60 5.93 -21.46
C GLU A 24 -1.67 6.90 -20.96
N ILE A 25 -1.82 7.09 -19.64
CA ILE A 25 -2.72 8.11 -19.06
C ILE A 25 -2.36 9.51 -19.57
N SER A 26 -1.08 9.89 -19.51
CA SER A 26 -0.64 11.22 -19.96
C SER A 26 -0.93 11.46 -21.44
N PHE A 27 -0.82 10.41 -22.26
CA PHE A 27 -1.13 10.44 -23.67
C PHE A 27 -2.65 10.59 -23.90
N LEU A 28 -3.48 9.84 -23.17
CA LEU A 28 -4.94 9.93 -23.24
C LEU A 28 -5.43 11.32 -22.81
N GLU A 29 -4.86 11.90 -21.76
CA GLU A 29 -5.18 13.27 -21.30
C GLU A 29 -4.82 14.32 -22.35
N SER A 30 -3.66 14.18 -23.00
CA SER A 30 -3.26 15.07 -24.11
C SER A 30 -4.22 14.99 -25.30
N ARG A 31 -4.73 13.79 -25.62
CA ARG A 31 -5.74 13.59 -26.67
C ARG A 31 -7.10 14.17 -26.29
N MET A 32 -7.54 14.00 -25.05
CA MET A 32 -8.79 14.59 -24.55
C MET A 32 -8.77 16.11 -24.60
N SER A 33 -7.61 16.72 -24.33
CA SER A 33 -7.42 18.18 -24.39
C SER A 33 -7.49 18.74 -25.82
N LYS A 34 -7.06 17.95 -26.81
CA LYS A 34 -7.12 18.31 -28.24
C LYS A 34 -8.48 17.97 -28.86
N THR A 35 -9.56 18.61 -28.37
CA THR A 35 -10.82 18.86 -29.10
C THR A 35 -11.38 17.71 -29.97
N GLU A 36 -11.41 16.48 -29.46
CA GLU A 36 -12.13 15.37 -30.10
C GLU A 36 -13.67 15.52 -29.90
N PRO A 37 -14.52 14.95 -30.79
CA PRO A 37 -15.97 14.92 -30.61
C PRO A 37 -16.38 14.33 -29.25
N ARG A 38 -17.45 14.84 -28.60
CA ARG A 38 -17.86 14.46 -27.22
C ARG A 38 -17.89 12.95 -26.95
N ALA A 39 -18.26 12.13 -27.94
CA ALA A 39 -18.30 10.67 -27.83
C ALA A 39 -16.90 10.03 -27.67
N GLN A 40 -15.88 10.61 -28.31
CA GLN A 40 -14.49 10.17 -28.15
C GLN A 40 -13.91 10.62 -26.80
N ILE A 41 -14.27 11.82 -26.33
CA ILE A 41 -13.89 12.29 -24.99
C ILE A 41 -14.44 11.37 -23.90
N SER A 42 -15.71 10.93 -24.01
CA SER A 42 -16.29 10.01 -23.02
C SER A 42 -15.58 8.65 -22.98
N GLU A 43 -15.18 8.12 -24.13
CA GLU A 43 -14.47 6.84 -24.20
C GLU A 43 -13.04 6.96 -23.66
N LEU A 44 -12.32 8.03 -24.01
CA LEU A 44 -10.98 8.30 -23.47
C LEU A 44 -11.01 8.54 -21.95
N THR A 45 -12.06 9.21 -21.44
CA THR A 45 -12.27 9.40 -19.99
C THR A 45 -12.46 8.06 -19.29
N ARG A 46 -13.28 7.17 -19.86
CA ARG A 46 -13.52 5.83 -19.33
C ARG A 46 -12.23 5.00 -19.28
N GLN A 47 -11.42 5.07 -20.34
CA GLN A 47 -10.13 4.38 -20.39
C GLN A 47 -9.16 4.92 -19.33
N ARG A 48 -9.03 6.24 -19.21
CA ARG A 48 -8.24 6.90 -18.15
C ARG A 48 -8.68 6.43 -16.76
N ASP A 49 -9.98 6.43 -16.47
CA ASP A 49 -10.51 6.08 -15.16
C ASP A 49 -10.27 4.61 -14.81
N ALA A 50 -10.37 3.72 -15.80
CA ALA A 50 -10.03 2.31 -15.63
C ALA A 50 -8.55 2.12 -15.27
N LYS A 51 -7.64 2.82 -15.97
CA LYS A 51 -6.20 2.76 -15.67
C LYS A 51 -5.85 3.37 -14.31
N LEU A 52 -6.50 4.46 -13.92
CA LEU A 52 -6.33 5.04 -12.59
C LEU A 52 -6.81 4.10 -11.48
N ALA A 53 -7.91 3.37 -11.70
CA ALA A 53 -8.38 2.36 -10.76
C ALA A 53 -7.39 1.18 -10.63
N GLU A 54 -6.79 0.76 -11.74
CA GLU A 54 -5.75 -0.27 -11.77
C GLU A 54 -4.49 0.19 -11.02
N LEU A 55 -3.99 1.41 -11.27
CA LEU A 55 -2.86 2.00 -10.54
C LEU A 55 -3.13 2.16 -9.05
N ALA A 56 -4.36 2.55 -8.67
CA ALA A 56 -4.76 2.64 -7.27
C ALA A 56 -4.67 1.28 -6.54
N SER A 57 -4.87 0.17 -7.26
CA SER A 57 -4.71 -1.18 -6.70
C SER A 57 -3.24 -1.50 -6.39
N PHE A 58 -2.31 -0.99 -7.19
CA PHE A 58 -0.86 -1.18 -6.98
C PHE A 58 -0.27 -0.22 -5.95
N ARG A 59 -0.92 0.91 -5.66
CA ARG A 59 -0.46 1.90 -4.68
C ARG A 59 -0.09 1.30 -3.32
N ASN A 60 -0.82 0.27 -2.89
CA ASN A 60 -0.58 -0.42 -1.63
C ASN A 60 0.64 -1.33 -1.62
N ILE A 61 1.12 -1.75 -2.80
CA ILE A 61 2.29 -2.64 -2.97
C ILE A 61 3.59 -1.88 -2.72
N PHE A 62 3.67 -0.63 -3.21
CA PHE A 62 4.85 0.23 -3.11
C PHE A 62 4.94 1.02 -1.81
N LEU A 63 3.98 0.84 -0.90
CA LEU A 63 4.06 1.52 0.39
C LEU A 63 5.32 1.04 1.13
N PRO A 64 6.13 1.98 1.68
CA PRO A 64 7.36 1.65 2.41
C PRO A 64 7.17 0.55 3.44
N VAL A 65 5.98 0.48 4.06
CA VAL A 65 5.68 -0.53 5.08
C VAL A 65 5.71 -1.99 4.60
N ARG A 66 5.63 -2.25 3.29
CA ARG A 66 5.85 -3.60 2.74
C ARG A 66 7.33 -3.91 2.49
N ARG A 67 8.18 -2.88 2.42
CA ARG A 67 9.64 -2.98 2.26
C ARG A 67 10.38 -3.02 3.61
N VAL A 68 9.70 -2.65 4.70
CA VAL A 68 10.23 -2.74 6.06
C VAL A 68 10.32 -4.22 6.47
N PRO A 69 11.49 -4.72 6.92
CA PRO A 69 11.61 -6.06 7.49
C PRO A 69 10.61 -6.27 8.62
N VAL A 70 10.11 -7.50 8.76
CA VAL A 70 9.07 -7.81 9.75
C VAL A 70 9.52 -7.48 11.17
N GLU A 71 10.81 -7.64 11.46
CA GLU A 71 11.42 -7.35 12.76
C GLU A 71 11.35 -5.86 13.10
N ILE A 72 11.66 -5.01 12.13
CA ILE A 72 11.59 -3.54 12.29
C ILE A 72 10.13 -3.11 12.43
N LEU A 73 9.22 -3.71 11.67
CA LEU A 73 7.80 -3.41 11.78
C LEU A 73 7.22 -3.83 13.14
N SER A 74 7.63 -4.99 13.66
CA SER A 74 7.30 -5.42 15.02
C SER A 74 7.81 -4.46 16.09
N GLU A 75 9.06 -3.98 15.98
CA GLU A 75 9.62 -3.00 16.91
C GLU A 75 8.86 -1.67 16.88
N ILE A 76 8.50 -1.19 15.69
CA ILE A 76 7.64 0.00 15.54
C ILE A 76 6.29 -0.21 16.24
N PHE A 77 5.67 -1.38 16.10
CA PHE A 77 4.37 -1.66 16.74
C PHE A 77 4.48 -1.67 18.26
N GLU A 78 5.54 -2.24 18.81
CA GLU A 78 5.77 -2.25 20.25
C GLU A 78 5.95 -0.82 20.79
N LEU A 79 6.77 -0.01 20.11
CA LEU A 79 6.97 1.40 20.44
C LEU A 79 5.70 2.23 20.29
N ALA A 80 4.87 1.95 19.28
CA ALA A 80 3.62 2.65 19.07
C ALA A 80 2.53 2.27 20.10
N CYS A 81 2.62 1.08 20.68
CA CYS A 81 1.71 0.63 21.74
C CYS A 81 2.18 1.08 23.14
N LEU A 82 3.42 1.58 23.27
CA LEU A 82 3.94 2.09 24.53
C LEU A 82 3.28 3.44 24.88
N PRO A 83 2.65 3.55 26.07
CA PRO A 83 2.08 4.80 26.54
C PRO A 83 3.17 5.84 26.78
N GLU A 84 2.82 7.11 26.60
CA GLU A 84 3.76 8.24 26.61
C GLU A 84 4.46 8.44 27.96
N ASP A 85 3.82 8.04 29.06
CA ASP A 85 4.36 8.03 30.41
C ASP A 85 5.02 6.70 30.80
N GLY A 86 5.06 5.73 29.88
CA GLY A 86 5.55 4.37 30.11
C GLY A 86 4.65 3.52 31.01
N ILE A 87 3.49 4.03 31.41
CA ILE A 87 2.57 3.35 32.33
C ILE A 87 1.34 2.87 31.57
N PHE A 88 1.18 1.55 31.50
CA PHE A 88 -0.02 0.95 30.90
C PHE A 88 -1.22 1.09 31.84
N HIS A 89 -2.04 2.14 31.61
CA HIS A 89 -3.19 2.48 32.46
C HIS A 89 -4.35 1.47 32.44
N SER A 90 -4.31 0.44 31.58
CA SER A 90 -5.10 -0.78 31.72
C SER A 90 -4.65 -1.82 30.67
N LYS A 91 -4.92 -3.10 30.91
CA LYS A 91 -4.73 -4.15 29.88
C LYS A 91 -5.57 -3.90 28.62
N HIS A 92 -6.70 -3.20 28.75
CA HIS A 92 -7.58 -2.86 27.64
C HIS A 92 -6.96 -1.84 26.68
N ALA A 93 -6.07 -0.97 27.16
CA ALA A 93 -5.41 0.02 26.31
C ALA A 93 -4.45 -0.65 25.31
N ILE A 94 -3.61 -1.58 25.78
CA ILE A 94 -2.68 -2.35 24.92
C ILE A 94 -3.44 -3.12 23.85
N ALA A 95 -4.45 -3.87 24.27
CA ALA A 95 -5.28 -4.66 23.35
C ALA A 95 -5.98 -3.77 22.30
N LEU A 96 -6.39 -2.55 22.66
CA LEU A 96 -6.97 -1.59 21.72
C LEU A 96 -5.93 -1.12 20.69
N TYR A 97 -4.71 -0.79 21.10
CA TYR A 97 -3.64 -0.40 20.17
C TYR A 97 -3.26 -1.54 19.22
N ALA A 98 -3.08 -2.75 19.74
CA ALA A 98 -2.81 -3.94 18.92
C ALA A 98 -3.96 -4.25 17.95
N HIS A 99 -5.20 -4.06 18.37
CA HIS A 99 -6.37 -4.19 17.52
C HIS A 99 -6.39 -3.14 16.40
N ASN A 100 -6.08 -1.88 16.72
CA ASN A 100 -6.00 -0.79 15.75
C ASN A 100 -4.91 -1.05 14.70
N LEU A 101 -3.72 -1.50 15.12
CA LEU A 101 -2.66 -1.88 14.19
C LEU A 101 -3.09 -3.07 13.29
N SER A 102 -3.80 -4.04 13.86
CA SER A 102 -4.31 -5.22 13.14
C SER A 102 -5.42 -4.91 12.14
N SER A 103 -6.05 -3.73 12.20
CA SER A 103 -7.13 -3.33 11.29
C SER A 103 -6.62 -2.61 10.04
N VAL A 104 -5.37 -2.11 10.04
CA VAL A 104 -4.78 -1.34 8.92
C VAL A 104 -4.72 -2.12 7.62
N CYS A 105 -4.12 -3.32 7.64
CA CYS A 105 -4.09 -4.21 6.48
C CYS A 105 -3.75 -5.66 6.87
N ALA A 106 -3.86 -6.58 5.90
CA ALA A 106 -3.57 -8.00 6.12
C ALA A 106 -2.10 -8.27 6.52
N ALA A 107 -1.15 -7.48 5.99
CA ALA A 107 0.26 -7.63 6.37
C ALA A 107 0.49 -7.22 7.83
N TRP A 108 -0.01 -6.05 8.24
CA TRP A 108 0.09 -5.57 9.63
C TRP A 108 -0.57 -6.52 10.61
N ARG A 109 -1.74 -7.07 10.26
CA ARG A 109 -2.40 -8.09 11.07
C ARG A 109 -1.53 -9.31 11.32
N LYS A 110 -0.85 -9.82 10.27
CA LYS A 110 0.06 -10.96 10.42
C LYS A 110 1.20 -10.65 11.38
N VAL A 111 1.81 -9.46 11.25
CA VAL A 111 2.91 -9.03 12.12
C VAL A 111 2.45 -8.84 13.57
N ALA A 112 1.30 -8.17 13.77
CA ALA A 112 0.76 -7.92 15.10
C ALA A 112 0.38 -9.21 15.85
N LEU A 113 -0.22 -10.19 15.16
CA LEU A 113 -0.51 -11.50 15.73
C LEU A 113 0.75 -12.32 16.00
N ALA A 114 1.81 -12.14 15.19
CA ALA A 114 3.10 -12.80 15.37
C ALA A 114 3.99 -12.14 16.42
N THR A 115 3.56 -11.03 17.04
CA THR A 115 4.33 -10.29 18.05
C THR A 115 3.63 -10.42 19.41
N PRO A 116 3.97 -11.43 20.24
CA PRO A 116 3.29 -11.69 21.50
C PRO A 116 3.32 -10.52 22.49
N ARG A 117 4.31 -9.64 22.38
CA ARG A 117 4.48 -8.47 23.26
C ARG A 117 3.41 -7.38 23.08
N LEU A 118 2.57 -7.49 22.05
CA LEU A 118 1.44 -6.57 21.80
C LEU A 118 0.14 -6.98 22.50
N TRP A 119 0.11 -8.11 23.22
CA TRP A 119 -1.08 -8.69 23.84
C TRP A 119 -0.86 -8.91 25.35
#